data_AF-F3GL28-F1
#
_entry.id   AF-F3GL28-F1
#
_cell.length_a   1.000
_cell.length_b   1.000
_cell.length_c   1.000
_cell.angle_alpha   90.00
_cell.angle_beta   90.00
_cell.angle_gamma   90.00
#
_symmetry.space_group_name_H-M   'P 1'
#
loop_
_entity.id
_entity.type
_entity.pdbx_description
1 polymer ?
#
loop_
_entity_poly.entity_id
_entity_poly.type
_entity_poly.pdbx_seq_one_letter_code
_entity_poly.pdbx_strand_id
1 'polypeptide(L)'
;LAALQAGRDSVLRAKAVGTELFIGGEMGIGNTTAASAVACSLLECAAPLLVGPGTGLNAEGIQHKTRVIERALALHAEQAGDPLSSLFCLGGFEIAALTGAYLACAQEGIAVLVDGFICSVAALVAVRLNPSCRNWLLFGHRGAEPGHRHLLETLQAEPLLDLGLFL
;
A
#
# COMPACT_ATOMS: atom_id res chain seq x y z
N LEU A 1 11.46 11.53 -1.14
CA LEU A 1 10.42 12.59 -1.04
C LEU A 1 9.80 12.98 -2.39
N ALA A 2 10.54 13.03 -3.51
CA ALA A 2 10.01 13.44 -4.81
C ALA A 2 8.76 12.65 -5.27
N ALA A 3 8.71 11.33 -5.05
CA ALA A 3 7.54 10.52 -5.39
C ALA A 3 6.28 10.90 -4.58
N LEU A 4 6.41 11.13 -3.27
CA LEU A 4 5.32 11.63 -2.42
C LEU A 4 4.79 12.98 -2.94
N GLN A 5 5.69 13.87 -3.34
CA GLN A 5 5.32 15.16 -3.92
C GLN A 5 4.58 15.00 -5.25
N ALA A 6 5.04 14.11 -6.13
CA ALA A 6 4.35 13.83 -7.39
C ALA A 6 2.91 13.31 -7.18
N GLY A 7 2.70 12.47 -6.15
CA GLY A 7 1.38 12.04 -5.71
C GLY A 7 0.49 13.20 -5.26
N ARG A 8 0.99 14.01 -4.32
CA ARG A 8 0.30 15.21 -3.83
C ARG A 8 -0.05 16.17 -4.98
N ASP A 9 0.90 16.46 -5.85
CA ASP A 9 0.72 17.43 -6.94
C ASP A 9 -0.34 16.94 -7.93
N SER A 10 -0.52 15.63 -8.08
CA SER A 10 -1.59 15.05 -8.90
C SER A 10 -2.97 15.27 -8.29
N VAL A 11 -3.09 15.17 -6.96
CA VAL A 11 -4.32 15.50 -6.23
C VAL A 11 -4.64 16.99 -6.30
N LEU A 12 -3.63 17.87 -6.16
CA LEU A 12 -3.85 19.32 -6.26
C LEU A 12 -4.36 19.73 -7.65
N ARG A 13 -3.86 19.10 -8.72
CA ARG A 13 -4.40 19.30 -10.08
C ARG A 13 -5.85 18.83 -10.20
N ALA A 14 -6.20 17.69 -9.59
CA ALA A 14 -7.57 17.19 -9.58
C ALA A 14 -8.51 18.10 -8.77
N LYS A 15 -8.07 18.59 -7.60
CA LYS A 15 -8.83 19.55 -6.78
C LYS A 15 -9.15 20.82 -7.55
N ALA A 16 -8.19 21.34 -8.32
CA ALA A 16 -8.36 22.56 -9.11
C ALA A 16 -9.48 22.46 -10.16
N VAL A 17 -9.86 21.24 -10.58
CA VAL A 17 -10.97 20.99 -11.51
C VAL A 17 -12.24 20.48 -10.80
N GLY A 18 -12.30 20.56 -9.47
CA GLY A 18 -13.49 20.23 -8.69
C GLY A 18 -13.66 18.74 -8.37
N THR A 19 -12.59 17.94 -8.43
CA THR A 19 -12.66 16.52 -8.05
C THR A 19 -12.99 16.33 -6.56
N GLU A 20 -13.97 15.46 -6.27
CA GLU A 20 -14.39 15.10 -4.90
C GLU A 20 -14.05 13.65 -4.52
N LEU A 21 -13.74 12.80 -5.51
CA LEU A 21 -13.33 11.41 -5.35
C LEU A 21 -12.05 11.12 -6.13
N PHE A 22 -11.04 10.60 -5.46
CA PHE A 22 -9.80 10.11 -6.05
C PHE A 22 -9.75 8.59 -6.02
N ILE A 23 -9.36 7.96 -7.13
CA ILE A 23 -9.15 6.52 -7.21
C ILE A 23 -7.69 6.30 -7.58
N GLY A 24 -6.93 5.74 -6.63
CA GLY A 24 -5.52 5.44 -6.82
C GLY A 24 -5.34 4.05 -7.41
N GLY A 25 -4.55 3.96 -8.48
CA GLY A 25 -4.11 2.70 -9.07
C GLY A 25 -2.60 2.70 -9.24
N GLU A 26 -2.05 1.52 -9.47
CA GLU A 26 -0.63 1.30 -9.69
C GLU A 26 -0.42 0.27 -10.80
N MET A 27 0.80 0.22 -11.33
CA MET A 27 1.21 -0.82 -12.27
C MET A 27 2.72 -0.97 -12.17
N GLY A 28 3.19 -2.18 -11.89
CA GLY A 28 4.63 -2.46 -11.82
C GLY A 28 4.93 -3.95 -11.69
N ILE A 29 5.86 -4.47 -12.48
CA ILE A 29 6.28 -5.87 -12.34
C ILE A 29 7.11 -6.01 -11.06
N GLY A 30 6.67 -6.90 -10.16
CA GLY A 30 7.37 -7.22 -8.91
C GLY A 30 7.00 -6.33 -7.71
N ASN A 31 6.11 -5.35 -7.89
CA ASN A 31 5.72 -4.43 -6.82
C ASN A 31 4.93 -5.09 -5.68
N THR A 32 4.27 -6.24 -5.90
CA THR A 32 3.68 -7.03 -4.81
C THR A 32 4.74 -7.50 -3.80
N THR A 33 5.99 -7.69 -4.23
CA THR A 33 7.12 -8.00 -3.33
C THR A 33 7.47 -6.80 -2.46
N ALA A 34 7.59 -5.61 -3.07
CA ALA A 34 7.87 -4.37 -2.35
C ALA A 34 6.74 -4.02 -1.36
N ALA A 35 5.48 -4.16 -1.80
CA ALA A 35 4.31 -3.95 -0.96
C ALA A 35 4.28 -4.91 0.24
N SER A 36 4.50 -6.21 0.02
CA SER A 36 4.60 -7.17 1.12
C SER A 36 5.74 -6.82 2.08
N ALA A 37 6.91 -6.40 1.61
CA ALA A 37 8.04 -6.02 2.46
C ALA A 37 7.73 -4.78 3.32
N VAL A 38 7.17 -3.72 2.72
CA VAL A 38 6.75 -2.51 3.45
C VAL A 38 5.71 -2.86 4.52
N ALA A 39 4.71 -3.67 4.18
CA ALA A 39 3.69 -4.10 5.12
C ALA A 39 4.26 -4.95 6.27
N CYS A 40 5.17 -5.91 5.98
CA CYS A 40 5.85 -6.68 7.03
C CYS A 40 6.61 -5.76 7.99
N SER A 41 7.34 -4.77 7.44
CA SER A 41 8.13 -3.82 8.23
C SER A 41 7.25 -2.96 9.15
N LEU A 42 6.08 -2.54 8.69
CA LEU A 42 5.16 -1.69 9.44
C LEU A 42 4.30 -2.44 10.46
N LEU A 43 3.95 -3.68 10.16
CA LEU A 43 3.11 -4.54 10.99
C LEU A 43 3.92 -5.45 11.91
N GLU A 44 5.25 -5.45 11.78
CA GLU A 44 6.16 -6.32 12.51
C GLU A 44 5.75 -7.80 12.44
N CYS A 45 5.31 -8.22 11.25
CA CYS A 45 4.79 -9.56 11.02
C CYS A 45 5.65 -10.35 10.03
N ALA A 46 5.56 -11.68 10.10
CA ALA A 46 6.37 -12.57 9.27
C ALA A 46 5.92 -12.52 7.80
N ALA A 47 6.87 -12.53 6.87
CA ALA A 47 6.62 -12.49 5.43
C ALA A 47 5.60 -13.54 4.94
N PRO A 48 5.60 -14.80 5.41
CA PRO A 48 4.59 -15.79 5.01
C PRO A 48 3.13 -15.39 5.25
N LEU A 49 2.85 -14.43 6.14
CA LEU A 49 1.49 -13.93 6.39
C LEU A 49 1.00 -12.98 5.28
N LEU A 50 1.93 -12.33 4.56
CA LEU A 50 1.62 -11.27 3.61
C LEU A 50 1.99 -11.60 2.17
N VAL A 51 2.81 -12.62 1.94
CA VAL A 51 3.25 -13.00 0.59
C VAL A 51 2.21 -13.90 -0.08
N GLY A 52 1.69 -13.44 -1.21
CA GLY A 52 0.90 -14.24 -2.12
C GLY A 52 1.52 -14.41 -3.51
N PRO A 53 0.79 -15.11 -4.40
CA PRO A 53 1.25 -15.48 -5.73
C PRO A 53 1.43 -14.29 -6.67
N GLY A 54 0.84 -13.12 -6.38
CA GLY A 54 0.79 -12.00 -7.31
C GLY A 54 0.15 -12.42 -8.64
N THR A 55 0.85 -12.16 -9.74
CA THR A 55 0.43 -12.50 -11.11
C THR A 55 0.59 -13.99 -11.46
N GLY A 56 0.46 -14.91 -10.48
CA GLY A 56 0.42 -16.36 -10.72
C GLY A 56 1.69 -17.14 -10.42
N LEU A 57 2.51 -16.72 -9.45
CA LEU A 57 3.66 -17.53 -8.99
C LEU A 57 3.20 -18.88 -8.44
N ASN A 58 3.98 -19.92 -8.74
CA ASN A 58 3.81 -21.24 -8.14
C ASN A 58 4.39 -21.28 -6.70
N ALA A 59 4.28 -22.43 -6.03
CA ALA A 59 4.76 -22.58 -4.64
C ALA A 59 6.27 -22.27 -4.47
N GLU A 60 7.11 -22.67 -5.44
CA GLU A 60 8.54 -22.37 -5.41
C GLU A 60 8.81 -20.87 -5.59
N GLY A 61 8.07 -20.21 -6.49
CA GLY A 61 8.12 -18.77 -6.71
C GLY A 61 7.71 -17.99 -5.46
N ILE A 62 6.67 -18.45 -4.75
CA ILE A 62 6.25 -17.89 -3.46
C ILE A 62 7.37 -18.05 -2.42
N GLN A 63 7.97 -19.23 -2.29
CA GLN A 63 9.08 -19.45 -1.35
C GLN A 63 10.32 -18.60 -1.67
N HIS A 64 10.63 -18.42 -2.95
CA HIS A 64 11.70 -17.51 -3.37
C HIS A 64 11.37 -16.06 -3.01
N LYS A 65 10.16 -15.60 -3.32
CA LYS A 65 9.67 -14.25 -2.99
C LYS A 65 9.74 -13.99 -1.48
N THR A 66 9.30 -14.94 -0.66
CA THR A 66 9.40 -14.86 0.81
C THR A 66 10.86 -14.68 1.27
N ARG A 67 11.80 -15.48 0.76
CA ARG A 67 13.23 -15.37 1.11
C ARG A 67 13.83 -14.01 0.71
N VAL A 68 13.43 -13.47 -0.44
CA VAL A 68 13.87 -12.14 -0.89
C VAL A 68 13.38 -11.06 0.08
N ILE A 69 12.11 -11.13 0.50
CA ILE A 69 11.53 -10.18 1.45
C ILE A 69 12.20 -10.29 2.81
N GLU A 70 12.40 -11.50 3.33
CA GLU A 70 13.11 -11.72 4.60
C GLU A 70 14.53 -11.16 4.57
N ARG A 71 15.25 -11.33 3.45
CA ARG A 71 16.59 -10.74 3.29
C ARG A 71 16.55 -9.21 3.30
N ALA A 72 15.56 -8.60 2.65
CA ALA A 72 15.40 -7.16 2.62
C ALA A 72 15.03 -6.59 4.00
N LEU A 73 14.13 -7.26 4.73
CA LEU A 73 13.76 -6.91 6.10
C LEU A 73 14.96 -7.01 7.05
N ALA A 74 15.76 -8.08 6.94
CA ALA A 74 16.97 -8.24 7.75
C ALA A 74 18.02 -7.15 7.46
N LEU A 75 18.18 -6.75 6.20
CA LEU A 75 19.10 -5.69 5.80
C LEU A 75 18.69 -4.32 6.37
N HIS A 76 17.39 -4.06 6.50
CA HIS A 76 16.82 -2.78 6.92
C HIS A 76 16.15 -2.85 8.31
N ALA A 77 16.60 -3.78 9.17
CA ALA A 77 15.96 -4.04 10.46
C ALA A 77 15.95 -2.82 11.39
N GLU A 78 16.94 -1.93 11.29
CA GLU A 78 17.02 -0.69 12.08
C GLU A 78 15.95 0.34 11.67
N GLN A 79 15.37 0.20 10.48
CA GLN A 79 14.33 1.09 9.94
C GLN A 79 12.92 0.51 10.10
N ALA A 80 12.79 -0.68 10.72
CA ALA A 80 11.51 -1.32 10.93
C ALA A 80 10.57 -0.46 11.78
N GLY A 81 9.26 -0.52 11.48
CA GLY A 81 8.23 0.27 12.16
C GLY A 81 8.14 1.75 11.76
N ASP A 82 9.25 2.40 11.35
CA ASP A 82 9.22 3.78 10.86
C ASP A 82 8.61 3.86 9.44
N PRO A 83 7.53 4.63 9.20
CA PRO A 83 6.82 4.55 7.92
C PRO A 83 7.59 5.14 6.74
N LEU A 84 8.30 6.25 6.93
CA LEU A 84 9.08 6.86 5.85
C LEU A 84 10.31 6.01 5.52
N SER A 85 11.01 5.51 6.53
CA SER A 85 12.21 4.69 6.35
C SER A 85 11.85 3.32 5.77
N SER A 86 10.78 2.69 6.24
CA SER A 86 10.25 1.45 5.65
C SER A 86 9.89 1.64 4.17
N LEU A 87 9.16 2.71 3.84
CA LEU A 87 8.83 3.03 2.44
C LEU A 87 10.08 3.34 1.60
N PHE A 88 11.07 4.03 2.17
CA PHE A 88 12.29 4.40 1.47
C PHE A 88 13.20 3.20 1.18
N CYS A 89 13.33 2.27 2.13
CA CYS A 89 14.22 1.11 2.03
C CYS A 89 13.59 -0.05 1.24
N LEU A 90 12.29 -0.27 1.39
CA LEU A 90 11.61 -1.49 0.94
C LEU A 90 10.54 -1.25 -0.13
N GLY A 91 10.10 -0.01 -0.32
CA GLY A 91 8.98 0.35 -1.19
C GLY A 91 9.36 0.59 -2.65
N GLY A 92 8.38 1.11 -3.38
CA GLY A 92 8.51 1.56 -4.77
C GLY A 92 8.02 3.00 -4.95
N PHE A 93 8.34 3.59 -6.10
CA PHE A 93 7.93 4.97 -6.41
C PHE A 93 6.41 5.10 -6.51
N GLU A 94 5.74 4.07 -7.03
CA GLU A 94 4.29 3.95 -7.13
C GLU A 94 3.62 3.94 -5.77
N ILE A 95 4.14 3.15 -4.80
CA ILE A 95 3.63 3.12 -3.43
C ILE A 95 3.82 4.50 -2.79
N ALA A 96 5.02 5.08 -2.95
CA ALA A 96 5.32 6.40 -2.39
C ALA A 96 4.45 7.51 -3.01
N ALA A 97 4.17 7.46 -4.31
CA ALA A 97 3.27 8.39 -4.95
C ALA A 97 1.83 8.24 -4.45
N LEU A 98 1.32 7.01 -4.32
CA LEU A 98 0.00 6.76 -3.76
C LEU A 98 -0.11 7.25 -2.31
N THR A 99 0.89 6.98 -1.46
CA THR A 99 0.93 7.50 -0.08
C THR A 99 0.83 9.02 -0.07
N GLY A 100 1.56 9.71 -0.94
CA GLY A 100 1.53 11.17 -1.05
C GLY A 100 0.18 11.71 -1.52
N ALA A 101 -0.44 11.01 -2.48
CA ALA A 101 -1.78 11.33 -2.95
C ALA A 101 -2.83 11.16 -1.83
N TYR A 102 -2.80 10.06 -1.08
CA TYR A 102 -3.76 9.81 0.00
C TYR A 102 -3.67 10.83 1.13
N LEU A 103 -2.46 11.23 1.52
CA LEU A 103 -2.26 12.31 2.48
C LEU A 103 -2.82 13.64 1.97
N ALA A 104 -2.58 13.97 0.69
CA ALA A 104 -3.10 15.18 0.08
C ALA A 104 -4.63 15.18 -0.03
N CYS A 105 -5.24 14.05 -0.41
CA CYS A 105 -6.69 13.91 -0.44
C CYS A 105 -7.33 14.21 0.92
N ALA A 106 -6.75 13.66 1.99
CA ALA A 106 -7.23 13.93 3.35
C ALA A 106 -7.10 15.41 3.75
N GLN A 107 -6.06 16.11 3.26
CA GLN A 107 -5.84 17.54 3.51
C GLN A 107 -6.82 18.42 2.72
N GLU A 108 -7.11 18.04 1.48
CA GLU A 108 -7.96 18.80 0.54
C GLU A 108 -9.45 18.46 0.65
N GLY A 109 -9.79 17.55 1.56
CA GLY A 109 -11.14 17.06 1.78
C GLY A 109 -11.71 16.29 0.59
N ILE A 110 -10.89 15.45 -0.04
CA ILE A 110 -11.25 14.57 -1.15
C ILE A 110 -11.33 13.14 -0.63
N ALA A 111 -12.43 12.44 -0.92
CA ALA A 111 -12.55 11.02 -0.59
C ALA A 111 -11.65 10.17 -1.49
N VAL A 112 -11.12 9.08 -0.95
CA VAL A 112 -10.27 8.13 -1.69
C VAL A 112 -10.95 6.78 -1.77
N LEU A 113 -11.02 6.21 -2.97
CA LEU A 113 -11.28 4.78 -3.14
C LEU A 113 -9.95 4.04 -3.29
N VAL A 114 -9.59 3.30 -2.25
CA VAL A 114 -8.41 2.43 -2.18
C VAL A 114 -8.75 1.12 -2.89
N ASP A 115 -7.93 0.73 -3.86
CA ASP A 115 -8.17 -0.45 -4.68
C ASP A 115 -7.66 -1.75 -4.03
N GLY A 116 -6.66 -2.42 -4.62
CA GLY A 116 -6.16 -3.71 -4.19
C GLY A 116 -5.06 -3.66 -3.12
N PHE A 117 -4.34 -4.77 -3.00
CA PHE A 117 -3.32 -4.99 -1.97
C PHE A 117 -2.27 -3.87 -1.89
N ILE A 118 -1.72 -3.45 -3.03
CA ILE A 118 -0.62 -2.47 -3.07
C ILE A 118 -1.11 -1.08 -2.68
N CYS A 119 -2.29 -0.67 -3.17
CA CYS A 119 -2.98 0.55 -2.74
C CYS A 119 -3.26 0.52 -1.23
N SER A 120 -3.69 -0.62 -0.68
CA SER A 120 -3.88 -0.79 0.76
C SER A 120 -2.58 -0.67 1.57
N VAL A 121 -1.42 -1.08 1.02
CA VAL A 121 -0.12 -0.82 1.64
C VAL A 121 0.22 0.67 1.62
N ALA A 122 0.00 1.36 0.51
CA ALA A 122 0.21 2.80 0.44
C ALA A 122 -0.69 3.57 1.43
N ALA A 123 -1.93 3.09 1.62
CA ALA A 123 -2.87 3.56 2.63
C ALA A 123 -2.36 3.30 4.06
N LEU A 124 -1.82 2.11 4.35
CA LEU A 124 -1.18 1.82 5.63
C LEU A 124 -0.05 2.79 5.95
N VAL A 125 0.84 3.05 4.99
CA VAL A 125 1.92 4.04 5.17
C VAL A 125 1.33 5.42 5.47
N ALA A 126 0.32 5.88 4.71
CA ALA A 126 -0.32 7.18 4.92
C ALA A 126 -0.97 7.30 6.31
N VAL A 127 -1.67 6.26 6.77
CA VAL A 127 -2.29 6.22 8.10
C VAL A 127 -1.26 6.19 9.22
N ARG A 128 -0.14 5.48 9.05
CA ARG A 128 0.95 5.49 10.03
C ARG A 128 1.66 6.85 10.10
N LEU A 129 1.72 7.59 9.00
CA LEU A 129 2.24 8.97 8.97
C LEU A 129 1.27 9.98 9.58
N ASN A 130 -0.03 9.81 9.31
CA ASN A 130 -1.09 10.65 9.83
C ASN A 130 -2.39 9.83 10.03
N PRO A 131 -2.73 9.46 11.27
CA PRO A 131 -3.91 8.65 11.56
C PRO A 131 -5.23 9.25 11.06
N SER A 132 -5.34 10.59 11.01
CA SER A 132 -6.54 11.27 10.51
C SER A 132 -6.81 11.03 9.03
N CYS A 133 -5.80 10.58 8.26
CA CYS A 133 -5.97 10.18 6.86
C CYS A 133 -7.00 9.06 6.71
N ARG A 134 -7.08 8.15 7.70
CA ARG A 134 -7.94 6.96 7.64
C ARG A 134 -9.40 7.28 7.34
N ASN A 135 -9.93 8.37 7.87
CA ASN A 135 -11.34 8.75 7.71
C ASN A 135 -11.72 9.13 6.26
N TRP A 136 -10.73 9.39 5.42
CA TRP A 136 -10.92 9.72 4.01
C TRP A 136 -10.78 8.51 3.07
N LEU A 137 -10.38 7.35 3.60
CA LEU A 137 -10.10 6.15 2.83
C LEU A 137 -11.29 5.20 2.87
N LEU A 138 -11.89 4.99 1.70
CA LEU A 138 -12.89 3.96 1.43
C LEU A 138 -12.22 2.82 0.69
N PHE A 139 -12.54 1.57 1.01
CA PHE A 139 -11.86 0.41 0.44
C PHE A 139 -12.77 -0.25 -0.59
N GLY A 140 -12.29 -0.34 -1.84
CA GLY A 140 -13.08 -0.75 -2.98
C GLY A 140 -13.39 -2.24 -2.95
N HIS A 141 -12.38 -3.08 -2.86
CA HIS A 141 -12.58 -4.53 -2.93
C HIS A 141 -11.65 -5.34 -2.03
N ARG A 142 -12.09 -6.54 -1.65
CA ARG A 142 -11.19 -7.55 -1.07
C ARG A 142 -10.50 -8.35 -2.17
N GLY A 143 -9.20 -8.14 -2.29
CA GLY A 143 -8.36 -8.83 -3.27
C GLY A 143 -8.03 -10.28 -2.89
N ALA A 144 -7.57 -11.07 -3.85
CA ALA A 144 -7.23 -12.48 -3.65
C ALA A 144 -5.88 -12.74 -2.93
N GLU A 145 -5.04 -11.72 -2.78
CA GLU A 145 -3.77 -11.83 -2.05
C GLU A 145 -4.03 -12.15 -0.56
N PRO A 146 -3.41 -13.21 0.01
CA PRO A 146 -3.61 -13.59 1.41
C PRO A 146 -3.36 -12.44 2.39
N GLY A 147 -2.35 -11.63 2.11
CA GLY A 147 -1.98 -10.47 2.94
C GLY A 147 -2.99 -9.33 2.91
N HIS A 148 -3.89 -9.28 1.93
CA HIS A 148 -4.83 -8.16 1.82
C HIS A 148 -5.86 -8.18 2.95
N ARG A 149 -6.32 -9.36 3.37
CA ARG A 149 -7.23 -9.47 4.53
C ARG A 149 -6.61 -8.88 5.80
N HIS A 150 -5.35 -9.22 6.07
CA HIS A 150 -4.65 -8.73 7.24
C HIS A 150 -4.49 -7.20 7.24
N LEU A 151 -4.24 -6.61 6.06
CA LEU A 151 -4.19 -5.15 5.90
C LEU A 151 -5.55 -4.49 6.15
N LEU A 152 -6.63 -5.05 5.60
CA LEU A 152 -7.97 -4.51 5.81
C LEU A 152 -8.36 -4.56 7.30
N GLU A 153 -8.08 -5.67 7.98
CA GLU A 153 -8.30 -5.80 9.43
C GLU A 153 -7.49 -4.76 10.23
N THR A 154 -6.20 -4.62 9.92
CA THR A 154 -5.32 -3.62 10.56
C THR A 154 -5.84 -2.21 10.36
N LEU A 155 -6.31 -1.90 9.15
CA LEU A 155 -6.87 -0.60 8.81
C LEU A 155 -8.31 -0.44 9.30
N GLN A 156 -8.91 -1.43 9.96
CA GLN A 156 -10.33 -1.41 10.35
C GLN A 156 -11.22 -1.07 9.15
N ALA A 157 -10.91 -1.65 7.99
CA ALA A 157 -11.54 -1.39 6.72
C ALA A 157 -12.61 -2.42 6.40
N GLU A 158 -13.80 -1.95 6.05
CA GLU A 158 -14.86 -2.76 5.45
C GLU A 158 -14.89 -2.48 3.94
N PRO A 159 -14.49 -3.43 3.08
CA PRO A 159 -14.47 -3.23 1.64
C PRO A 159 -15.89 -3.23 1.06
N LEU A 160 -16.14 -2.37 0.07
CA LEU A 160 -17.45 -2.25 -0.59
C LEU A 160 -17.84 -3.50 -1.39
N LEU A 161 -16.84 -4.21 -1.95
CA LEU A 161 -17.03 -5.38 -2.80
C LEU A 161 -16.16 -6.55 -2.34
N ASP A 162 -16.72 -7.76 -2.35
CA ASP A 162 -16.00 -9.01 -2.09
C ASP A 162 -16.13 -9.96 -3.29
N LEU A 163 -15.42 -9.61 -4.37
CA LEU A 163 -15.49 -10.31 -5.66
C LEU A 163 -14.21 -11.12 -5.98
N GLY A 164 -13.22 -11.13 -5.09
CA GLY A 164 -11.95 -11.83 -5.31
C GLY A 164 -11.13 -11.31 -6.50
N LEU A 165 -11.13 -9.99 -6.73
CA LEU A 165 -10.37 -9.35 -7.83
C LEU A 165 -8.85 -9.36 -7.54
N PHE A 166 -8.03 -9.43 -8.59
CA PHE A 166 -6.55 -9.47 -8.51
C PHE A 166 -5.86 -8.92 -9.78
N LEU A 167 -6.54 -8.02 -10.50
CA LEU A 167 -6.01 -7.41 -11.73
C LEU A 167 -4.89 -6.40 -11.44
#